data_AF-A0A3B3SB25-F1
#
_entry.id   AF-A0A3B3SB25-F1
#
_cell.length_a   1.000
_cell.length_b   1.000
_cell.length_c   1.000
_cell.angle_alpha   90.00
_cell.angle_beta   90.00
_cell.angle_gamma   90.00
#
_symmetry.space_group_name_H-M   'P 1'
#
loop_
_entity.id
_entity.type
_entity.pdbx_description
1 polymer ?
#
loop_
_entity_poly.entity_id
_entity_poly.type
_entity_poly.pdbx_seq_one_letter_code
_entity_poly.pdbx_strand_id
1 'polypeptide(L)'
;MEDVPYSPRQEIISVWVRDPHIRGKDFWHAHIDYEICMHTNSMCFTKKTSCVRRRYSEFVWLRQKLQENTHLMELPALPPKNPFFSLNNSHQVNKRMKGLQHFLDAIVQKPLVLSDSCLHLFLQSQLSIAKMEACASGRTSYSVAQAIQSCGSGIQRFRSDEDLSDLGKDCGDSDCESTASSGLGLSCDTDLPREEQSAQASGTSEDEPR
;
A
#
# COMPACT_ATOMS: atom_id res chain seq x y z
N MET A 1 -34.95 -13.40 -39.63
CA MET A 1 -34.10 -13.34 -38.43
C MET A 1 -33.43 -12.00 -38.53
N GLU A 2 -33.97 -10.98 -37.85
CA GLU A 2 -33.42 -9.62 -37.94
C GLU A 2 -32.09 -9.59 -37.18
N ASP A 3 -31.01 -9.21 -37.87
CA ASP A 3 -29.71 -8.95 -37.27
C ASP A 3 -29.85 -7.77 -36.30
N VAL A 4 -29.86 -8.07 -35.00
CA VAL A 4 -29.75 -7.04 -33.97
C VAL A 4 -28.31 -6.52 -34.02
N PRO A 5 -28.06 -5.25 -34.35
CA PRO A 5 -26.70 -4.74 -34.45
C PRO A 5 -26.03 -4.85 -33.08
N TYR A 6 -24.93 -5.61 -33.02
CA TYR A 6 -24.06 -5.68 -31.86
C TYR A 6 -23.52 -4.27 -31.57
N SER A 7 -24.13 -3.58 -30.60
CA SER A 7 -23.55 -2.36 -30.07
C SER A 7 -22.35 -2.76 -29.21
N PRO A 8 -21.11 -2.38 -29.59
CA PRO A 8 -19.95 -2.67 -28.77
C PRO A 8 -20.17 -2.05 -27.39
N ARG A 9 -19.93 -2.85 -26.33
CA ARG A 9 -20.05 -2.36 -24.95
C ARG A 9 -19.09 -1.19 -24.78
N GLN A 10 -19.58 -0.05 -24.31
CA GLN A 10 -18.74 1.11 -24.03
C GLN A 10 -17.68 0.75 -22.98
N GLU A 11 -16.42 1.02 -23.29
CA GLU A 11 -15.34 0.88 -22.32
C GLU A 11 -15.44 2.00 -21.28
N ILE A 12 -15.35 1.62 -20.01
CA ILE A 12 -15.46 2.49 -18.86
C ILE A 12 -14.24 2.25 -17.99
N ILE A 13 -13.56 3.34 -17.63
CA ILE A 13 -12.49 3.36 -16.63
C ILE A 13 -12.92 4.38 -15.58
N SER A 14 -13.30 3.88 -14.40
CA SER A 14 -13.67 4.71 -13.26
C SER A 14 -12.59 4.62 -12.20
N VAL A 15 -12.13 5.78 -11.72
CA VAL A 15 -11.11 5.89 -10.67
C VAL A 15 -11.64 6.78 -9.55
N TRP A 16 -11.26 6.47 -8.31
CA TRP A 16 -11.62 7.24 -7.13
C TRP A 16 -10.41 7.44 -6.23
N VAL A 17 -10.14 8.68 -5.83
CA VAL A 17 -9.14 9.04 -4.83
C VAL A 17 -9.86 9.46 -3.56
N ARG A 18 -9.67 8.71 -2.49
CA ARG A 18 -10.44 8.84 -1.26
C ARG A 18 -9.61 8.51 -0.03
N ASP A 19 -10.28 8.56 1.13
CA ASP A 19 -9.79 8.01 2.38
C ASP A 19 -8.36 8.47 2.75
N PRO A 20 -8.13 9.77 2.94
CA PRO A 20 -6.82 10.29 3.29
C PRO A 20 -6.39 9.77 4.67
N HIS A 21 -5.22 9.15 4.77
CA HIS A 21 -4.68 8.68 6.03
C HIS A 21 -3.29 9.21 6.30
N ILE A 22 -3.04 9.59 7.54
CA ILE A 22 -1.69 9.91 8.03
C ILE A 22 -0.96 8.58 8.28
N ARG A 23 0.20 8.42 7.66
CA ARG A 23 1.10 7.27 7.78
C ARG A 23 2.44 7.73 8.33
N GLY A 24 3.03 6.92 9.19
CA GLY A 24 4.33 7.19 9.82
C GLY A 24 4.26 6.85 11.30
N LYS A 25 5.29 6.19 11.82
CA LYS A 25 5.38 5.89 13.26
C LYS A 25 5.76 7.13 14.07
N ASP A 26 6.54 8.02 13.47
CA ASP A 26 7.08 9.22 14.12
C ASP A 26 6.76 10.48 13.31
N PHE A 27 6.71 11.63 13.98
CA PHE A 27 6.36 12.92 13.40
C PHE A 27 7.22 13.33 12.19
N TRP A 28 8.51 12.95 12.15
CA TRP A 28 9.43 13.29 11.06
C TRP A 28 9.18 12.50 9.77
N HIS A 29 8.59 11.31 9.88
CA HIS A 29 8.31 10.42 8.75
C HIS A 29 6.81 10.41 8.39
N ALA A 30 6.02 11.24 9.09
CA ALA A 30 4.60 11.37 8.88
C ALA A 30 4.31 11.94 7.48
N HIS A 31 3.43 11.29 6.75
CA HIS A 31 2.93 11.75 5.46
C HIS A 31 1.48 11.34 5.29
N ILE A 32 0.76 11.98 4.37
CA ILE A 32 -0.58 11.55 3.98
C ILE A 32 -0.51 10.73 2.70
N ASP A 33 -1.12 9.56 2.74
CA ASP A 33 -1.46 8.77 1.57
C ASP A 33 -2.97 8.82 1.30
N TYR A 34 -3.34 8.49 0.07
CA TYR A 34 -4.71 8.42 -0.38
C TYR A 34 -4.99 7.01 -0.90
N GLU A 35 -6.19 6.51 -0.63
CA GLU A 35 -6.69 5.31 -1.28
C GLU A 35 -7.07 5.64 -2.73
N ILE A 36 -6.58 4.87 -3.68
CA ILE A 36 -6.99 4.92 -5.08
C ILE A 36 -7.73 3.62 -5.37
N CYS A 37 -9.00 3.72 -5.73
CA CYS A 37 -9.79 2.61 -6.24
C CYS A 37 -10.02 2.76 -7.73
N MET A 38 -9.93 1.66 -8.46
CA MET A 38 -10.26 1.62 -9.87
C MET A 38 -11.29 0.52 -10.12
N HIS A 39 -12.24 0.80 -11.00
CA HIS A 39 -13.14 -0.18 -11.57
C HIS A 39 -13.23 0.04 -13.09
N THR A 40 -13.03 -1.00 -13.87
CA THR A 40 -13.02 -0.90 -15.33
C THR A 40 -13.44 -2.20 -15.99
N ASN A 41 -14.10 -2.08 -17.15
CA ASN A 41 -14.30 -3.20 -18.08
C ASN A 41 -13.24 -3.24 -19.20
N SER A 42 -12.41 -2.19 -19.37
CA SER A 42 -11.43 -2.06 -20.45
C SER A 42 -10.38 -3.17 -20.42
N MET A 43 -9.90 -3.56 -21.60
CA MET A 43 -8.83 -4.55 -21.75
C MET A 43 -7.43 -3.96 -21.57
N CYS A 44 -7.31 -2.63 -21.50
CA CYS A 44 -6.03 -1.98 -21.21
C CYS A 44 -5.49 -2.35 -19.82
N PHE A 45 -6.35 -2.75 -18.88
CA PHE A 45 -5.96 -3.02 -17.49
C PHE A 45 -5.98 -4.51 -17.16
N THR A 46 -4.98 -4.97 -16.39
CA THR A 46 -4.87 -6.38 -15.98
C THR A 46 -5.97 -6.80 -15.01
N LYS A 47 -6.26 -5.98 -13.99
CA LYS A 47 -7.39 -6.20 -13.07
C LYS A 47 -8.58 -5.31 -13.43
N LYS A 48 -9.78 -5.87 -13.30
CA LYS A 48 -11.05 -5.12 -13.43
C LYS A 48 -11.32 -4.23 -12.23
N THR A 49 -10.82 -4.61 -11.06
CA THR A 49 -10.84 -3.78 -9.85
C THR A 49 -9.46 -3.75 -9.19
N SER A 50 -9.06 -2.61 -8.66
CA SER A 50 -7.89 -2.49 -7.81
C SER A 50 -8.10 -1.45 -6.72
N CYS A 51 -7.41 -1.63 -5.60
CA CYS A 51 -7.33 -0.66 -4.53
C CYS A 51 -5.87 -0.58 -4.06
N VAL A 52 -5.28 0.62 -4.15
CA VAL A 52 -3.88 0.88 -3.81
C VAL A 52 -3.79 2.13 -2.94
N ARG A 53 -2.68 2.31 -2.24
CA ARG A 53 -2.44 3.54 -1.46
C ARG A 53 -1.22 4.27 -1.98
N ARG A 54 -1.38 5.55 -2.29
CA ARG A 54 -0.32 6.39 -2.87
C ARG A 54 -0.27 7.75 -2.20
N ARG A 55 0.94 8.25 -1.95
CA ARG A 55 1.16 9.60 -1.43
C ARG A 55 1.41 10.60 -2.57
N TYR A 56 1.24 11.88 -2.28
CA TYR A 56 1.37 12.97 -3.27
C TYR A 56 2.68 12.94 -4.07
N SER A 57 3.82 12.66 -3.44
CA SER A 57 5.10 12.62 -4.16
C SER A 57 5.20 11.49 -5.19
N GLU A 58 4.45 10.39 -5.01
CA GLU A 58 4.37 9.34 -6.02
C GLU A 58 3.54 9.78 -7.23
N PHE A 59 2.52 10.61 -7.04
CA PHE A 59 1.80 11.22 -8.17
C PHE A 59 2.69 12.18 -8.96
N VAL A 60 3.53 12.97 -8.27
CA VAL A 60 4.50 13.86 -8.92
C VAL A 60 5.45 13.07 -9.80
N TRP A 61 6.00 11.97 -9.26
CA TRP A 61 6.82 11.03 -10.02
C TRP A 61 6.06 10.46 -11.23
N LEU A 62 4.84 9.97 -11.02
CA LEU A 62 4.04 9.39 -12.10
C LEU A 62 3.83 10.39 -13.23
N ARG A 63 3.40 11.62 -12.92
CA ARG A 63 3.20 12.67 -13.92
C ARG A 63 4.49 12.94 -14.70
N GLN A 64 5.62 13.05 -14.03
CA GLN A 64 6.91 13.26 -14.69
C GLN A 64 7.24 12.10 -15.63
N LYS A 65 7.10 10.85 -15.17
CA LYS A 65 7.40 9.67 -16.00
C LYS A 65 6.50 9.57 -17.22
N LEU A 66 5.21 9.80 -17.04
CA LEU A 66 4.27 9.82 -18.16
C LEU A 66 4.59 10.95 -19.15
N GLN A 67 5.03 12.12 -18.68
CA GLN A 67 5.42 13.23 -19.55
C GLN A 67 6.69 12.91 -20.34
N GLU A 68 7.67 12.26 -19.71
CA GLU A 68 8.89 11.75 -20.36
C GLU A 68 8.52 10.74 -21.46
N ASN A 69 7.56 9.85 -21.22
CA ASN A 69 7.22 8.82 -22.22
C ASN A 69 6.30 9.32 -23.35
N THR A 70 5.55 10.40 -23.12
CA THR A 70 4.53 10.88 -24.08
C THR A 70 4.86 12.18 -24.80
N HIS A 71 6.02 12.80 -24.52
CA HIS A 71 6.70 13.99 -25.09
C HIS A 71 5.87 15.08 -25.82
N LEU A 72 4.96 14.70 -26.73
CA LEU A 72 4.10 15.55 -27.55
C LEU A 72 2.75 15.89 -26.88
N MET A 73 2.40 15.23 -25.77
CA MET A 73 1.11 15.39 -25.11
C MET A 73 1.22 16.12 -23.78
N GLU A 74 0.42 17.17 -23.60
CA GLU A 74 0.34 17.85 -22.30
C GLU A 74 -0.46 17.02 -21.29
N LEU A 75 0.17 16.69 -20.16
CA LEU A 75 -0.51 16.04 -19.05
C LEU A 75 -1.14 17.05 -18.09
N PRO A 76 -2.36 16.75 -17.58
CA PRO A 76 -3.03 17.60 -16.60
C PRO A 76 -2.10 17.93 -15.43
N ALA A 77 -2.22 19.15 -14.93
CA ALA A 77 -1.44 19.59 -13.78
C ALA A 77 -1.90 18.85 -12.51
N LEU A 78 -0.94 18.51 -11.65
CA LEU A 78 -1.24 18.07 -10.29
C LEU A 78 -1.66 19.27 -9.44
N PRO A 79 -2.39 19.06 -8.34
CA PRO A 79 -2.59 20.11 -7.36
C PRO A 79 -1.22 20.65 -6.91
N PRO A 80 -1.05 21.98 -6.82
CA PRO A 80 0.24 22.59 -6.60
C PRO A 80 0.86 22.10 -5.29
N LYS A 81 2.19 21.93 -5.30
CA LYS A 81 2.94 21.62 -4.09
C LYS A 81 2.83 22.83 -3.16
N ASN A 82 2.15 22.65 -2.04
CA ASN A 82 2.05 23.68 -1.00
C ASN A 82 3.21 23.50 0.00
N PRO A 83 4.16 24.44 0.10
CA PRO A 83 5.23 24.38 1.09
C PRO A 83 4.71 24.45 2.53
N PHE A 84 3.54 25.07 2.74
CA PHE A 84 2.85 25.17 4.03
C PHE A 84 1.71 24.17 4.15
N PHE A 85 1.88 22.97 3.60
CA PHE A 85 0.87 21.92 3.68
C PHE A 85 0.79 21.35 5.10
N SER A 86 -0.37 21.50 5.74
CA SER A 86 -0.63 20.93 7.06
C SER A 86 -1.38 19.60 6.94
N LEU A 87 -0.82 18.54 7.53
CA LEU A 87 -1.45 17.22 7.55
C LEU A 87 -2.78 17.21 8.33
N ASN A 88 -2.93 18.12 9.29
CA ASN A 88 -4.11 18.21 10.15
C ASN A 88 -5.20 19.13 9.56
N ASN A 89 -4.90 19.83 8.46
CA ASN A 89 -5.86 20.72 7.81
C ASN A 89 -6.71 19.95 6.79
N SER A 90 -7.90 19.52 7.22
CA SER A 90 -8.84 18.76 6.39
C SER A 90 -9.20 19.45 5.08
N HIS A 91 -9.30 20.79 5.04
CA HIS A 91 -9.56 21.53 3.81
C HIS A 91 -8.42 21.40 2.80
N GLN A 92 -7.16 21.54 3.23
CA GLN A 92 -6.00 21.36 2.36
C GLN A 92 -5.88 19.91 1.87
N VAL A 93 -6.10 18.94 2.76
CA VAL A 93 -6.08 17.50 2.43
C VAL A 93 -7.14 17.16 1.38
N ASN A 94 -8.38 17.63 1.57
CA ASN A 94 -9.48 17.42 0.63
C ASN A 94 -9.26 18.14 -0.71
N LYS A 95 -8.74 19.37 -0.69
CA LYS A 95 -8.41 20.11 -1.92
C LYS A 95 -7.35 19.36 -2.74
N ARG A 96 -6.32 18.83 -2.08
CA ARG A 96 -5.32 17.97 -2.74
C ARG A 96 -5.98 16.70 -3.28
N MET A 97 -6.78 16.00 -2.49
CA MET A 97 -7.49 14.79 -2.91
C MET A 97 -8.32 15.00 -4.18
N LYS A 98 -9.11 16.08 -4.25
CA LYS A 98 -9.90 16.44 -5.45
C LYS A 98 -9.01 16.73 -6.67
N GLY A 99 -7.86 17.39 -6.47
CA GLY A 99 -6.91 17.61 -7.55
C GLY A 99 -6.26 16.31 -8.06
N LEU A 100 -5.97 15.36 -7.16
CA LEU A 100 -5.47 14.04 -7.53
C LEU A 100 -6.52 13.22 -8.27
N GLN A 101 -7.79 13.29 -7.84
CA GLN A 101 -8.94 12.71 -8.53
C GLN A 101 -9.02 13.22 -9.97
N HIS A 102 -9.09 14.53 -10.16
CA HIS A 102 -9.17 15.16 -11.48
C HIS A 102 -7.98 14.79 -12.37
N PHE A 103 -6.76 14.73 -11.81
CA PHE A 103 -5.58 14.27 -12.53
C PHE A 103 -5.75 12.85 -13.06
N LEU A 104 -6.18 11.89 -12.22
CA LEU A 104 -6.39 10.51 -12.65
C LEU A 104 -7.51 10.40 -13.68
N ASP A 105 -8.66 11.04 -13.44
CA ASP A 105 -9.79 11.05 -14.37
C ASP A 105 -9.37 11.52 -15.76
N ALA A 106 -8.53 12.56 -15.83
CA ALA A 106 -8.08 13.11 -17.10
C ALA A 106 -7.02 12.24 -17.81
N ILE A 107 -6.12 11.55 -17.09
CA ILE A 107 -5.10 10.73 -17.73
C ILE A 107 -5.62 9.36 -18.19
N VAL A 108 -6.59 8.77 -17.48
CA VAL A 108 -7.12 7.45 -17.85
C VAL A 108 -8.00 7.48 -19.11
N GLN A 109 -8.36 8.67 -19.59
CA GLN A 109 -9.05 8.85 -20.87
C GLN A 109 -8.09 8.94 -22.07
N LYS A 110 -6.77 8.91 -21.85
CA LYS A 110 -5.76 9.12 -22.89
C LYS A 110 -5.12 7.79 -23.31
N PRO A 111 -5.36 7.28 -24.54
CA PRO A 111 -4.85 5.97 -24.96
C PRO A 111 -3.32 5.80 -24.85
N LEU A 112 -2.55 6.87 -25.16
CA LEU A 112 -1.08 6.85 -25.03
C LEU A 112 -0.61 6.71 -23.58
N VAL A 113 -1.38 7.21 -22.60
CA VAL A 113 -1.06 6.98 -21.19
C VAL A 113 -1.44 5.57 -20.78
N LEU A 114 -2.55 5.04 -21.30
CA LEU A 114 -3.01 3.68 -21.02
C LEU A 114 -2.05 2.59 -21.52
N SER A 115 -1.16 2.89 -22.46
CA SER A 115 -0.09 1.97 -22.87
C SER A 115 1.11 1.95 -21.93
N ASP A 116 1.20 2.88 -20.98
CA ASP A 116 2.37 3.02 -20.09
C ASP A 116 2.31 2.06 -18.90
N SER A 117 3.30 1.19 -18.77
CA SER A 117 3.38 0.22 -17.68
C SER A 117 3.53 0.85 -16.30
N CYS A 118 4.10 2.05 -16.18
CA CYS A 118 4.20 2.76 -14.91
C CYS A 118 2.82 3.18 -14.39
N LEU A 119 1.88 3.55 -15.27
CA LEU A 119 0.49 3.82 -14.87
C LEU A 119 -0.16 2.57 -14.27
N HIS A 120 -0.01 1.43 -14.94
CA HIS A 120 -0.59 0.15 -14.50
C HIS A 120 -0.02 -0.29 -13.15
N LEU A 121 1.30 -0.23 -13.00
CA LEU A 121 1.95 -0.53 -11.73
C LEU A 121 1.51 0.43 -10.62
N PHE A 122 1.36 1.72 -10.93
CA PHE A 122 0.91 2.72 -9.97
C PHE A 122 -0.51 2.45 -9.46
N LEU A 123 -1.45 2.10 -10.35
CA LEU A 123 -2.87 1.90 -10.04
C LEU A 123 -3.23 0.49 -9.55
N GLN A 124 -2.42 -0.53 -9.88
CA GLN A 124 -2.79 -1.93 -9.67
C GLN A 124 -1.80 -2.73 -8.81
N SER A 125 -0.70 -2.12 -8.38
CA SER A 125 0.31 -2.73 -7.50
C SER A 125 0.67 -1.85 -6.29
N GLN A 126 1.26 -2.44 -5.25
CA GLN A 126 1.80 -1.76 -4.07
C GLN A 126 3.33 -1.54 -4.15
N LEU A 127 3.90 -1.62 -5.36
CA LEU A 127 5.34 -1.43 -5.56
C LEU A 127 5.74 0.02 -5.24
N SER A 128 6.92 0.20 -4.61
CA SER A 128 7.54 1.51 -4.47
C SER A 128 8.01 2.04 -5.83
N ILE A 129 8.22 3.36 -5.93
CA ILE A 129 8.72 4.02 -7.15
C ILE A 129 9.91 3.28 -7.78
N ALA A 130 10.96 3.00 -7.00
CA ALA A 130 12.15 2.32 -7.50
C ALA A 130 11.85 0.93 -8.08
N LYS A 131 10.93 0.18 -7.45
CA LYS A 131 10.50 -1.14 -7.96
C LYS A 131 9.65 -1.01 -9.21
N MET A 132 8.78 0.01 -9.29
CA MET A 132 7.99 0.27 -10.50
C MET A 132 8.90 0.60 -11.69
N GLU A 133 9.88 1.49 -11.52
CA GLU A 133 10.85 1.83 -12.57
C GLU A 133 11.68 0.62 -13.00
N ALA A 134 12.18 -0.16 -12.04
CA ALA A 134 12.93 -1.37 -12.34
C ALA A 134 12.07 -2.36 -13.14
N CYS A 135 10.82 -2.57 -12.73
CA CYS A 135 9.89 -3.49 -13.39
C CYS A 135 9.53 -3.02 -14.81
N ALA A 136 9.17 -1.74 -14.97
CA ALA A 136 8.88 -1.14 -16.27
C ALA A 136 10.07 -1.19 -17.24
N SER A 137 11.31 -1.16 -16.71
CA SER A 137 12.54 -1.26 -17.50
C SER A 137 13.02 -2.71 -17.72
N GLY A 138 12.29 -3.73 -17.27
CA GLY A 138 12.71 -5.13 -17.37
C GLY A 138 13.90 -5.52 -16.48
N ARG A 139 14.16 -4.76 -15.41
CA ARG A 139 15.27 -4.99 -14.46
C ARG A 139 14.86 -5.77 -13.20
N THR A 140 13.66 -6.35 -13.19
CA THR A 140 13.17 -7.22 -12.11
C THR A 140 13.05 -8.65 -12.59
N SER A 141 13.08 -9.62 -11.67
CA SER A 141 12.86 -11.04 -11.97
C SER A 141 11.41 -11.39 -12.32
N TYR A 142 10.48 -10.45 -12.12
CA TYR A 142 9.06 -10.59 -12.43
C TYR A 142 8.61 -9.55 -13.46
N SER A 143 7.61 -9.89 -14.25
CA SER A 143 6.96 -9.01 -15.21
C SER A 143 5.97 -8.04 -14.55
N VAL A 144 5.52 -7.04 -15.32
CA VAL A 144 4.46 -6.10 -14.90
C VAL A 144 3.18 -6.85 -14.53
N ALA A 145 2.77 -7.82 -15.34
CA ALA A 145 1.57 -8.62 -15.08
C ALA A 145 1.71 -9.45 -13.79
N GLN A 146 2.86 -10.08 -13.56
CA GLN A 146 3.14 -10.82 -12.33
C GLN A 146 3.10 -9.89 -11.11
N ALA A 147 3.74 -8.72 -11.17
CA ALA A 147 3.70 -7.73 -10.09
C ALA A 147 2.28 -7.29 -9.73
N ILE A 148 1.44 -7.06 -10.75
CA ILE A 148 0.04 -6.67 -10.56
C ILE A 148 -0.72 -7.84 -9.93
N GLN A 149 -0.59 -9.06 -10.43
CA GLN A 149 -1.31 -10.24 -9.92
C GLN A 149 -0.94 -10.54 -8.46
N SER A 150 0.32 -10.38 -8.05
CA SER A 150 0.74 -10.59 -6.66
C SER A 150 0.13 -9.58 -5.68
N CYS A 151 -0.25 -8.39 -6.13
CA CYS A 151 -0.84 -7.33 -5.29
C CYS A 151 -2.33 -7.59 -5.00
N GLY A 152 -2.62 -8.64 -4.24
CA GLY A 152 -3.98 -9.07 -3.93
C GLY A 152 -4.02 -10.43 -3.23
N SER A 153 -2.93 -11.21 -3.34
CA SER A 153 -2.80 -12.53 -2.71
C SER A 153 -2.49 -12.48 -1.21
N GLY A 154 -3.06 -11.51 -0.47
CA GLY A 154 -3.23 -11.65 0.97
C GLY A 154 -4.01 -12.92 1.36
N ILE A 155 -4.64 -13.59 0.39
CA ILE A 155 -5.14 -14.97 0.46
C ILE A 155 -4.80 -15.64 -0.87
N GLN A 156 -3.66 -16.31 -0.95
CA GLN A 156 -3.38 -17.54 -1.72
C GLN A 156 -1.85 -17.69 -1.81
N ARG A 157 -1.27 -18.33 -0.79
CA ARG A 157 -0.03 -19.09 -0.98
C ARG A 157 -0.39 -20.30 -1.84
N PHE A 158 -0.32 -20.17 -3.16
CA PHE A 158 0.03 -21.32 -3.97
C PHE A 158 1.55 -21.34 -4.06
N ARG A 159 2.13 -22.04 -3.08
CA ARG A 159 3.44 -22.66 -3.22
C ARG A 159 3.18 -23.82 -4.19
N SER A 160 3.72 -23.75 -5.40
CA SER A 160 3.78 -24.93 -6.26
C SER A 160 4.85 -25.84 -5.69
N ASP A 161 4.43 -26.91 -5.01
CA ASP A 161 5.30 -28.03 -4.64
C ASP A 161 5.46 -28.93 -5.87
N GLU A 162 6.36 -28.55 -6.76
CA GLU A 162 6.76 -29.40 -7.88
C GLU A 162 8.16 -28.96 -8.31
N ASP A 163 9.17 -29.36 -7.52
CA ASP A 163 10.57 -29.61 -7.98
C ASP A 163 11.47 -30.07 -6.82
N LEU A 164 11.08 -31.11 -6.08
CA LEU A 164 12.05 -31.84 -5.25
C LEU A 164 11.64 -33.30 -5.00
N SER A 165 11.72 -34.13 -6.04
CA SER A 165 11.78 -35.58 -5.85
C SER A 165 12.44 -36.27 -7.05
N ASP A 166 13.75 -36.07 -7.20
CA ASP A 166 14.59 -37.12 -7.79
C ASP A 166 16.03 -37.04 -7.22
N LEU A 167 16.22 -37.72 -6.10
CA LEU A 167 17.46 -38.43 -5.73
C LEU A 167 17.16 -39.19 -4.43
N GLY A 168 16.76 -40.45 -4.59
CA GLY A 168 16.60 -41.39 -3.48
C GLY A 168 17.92 -42.05 -3.06
N LYS A 169 17.83 -42.72 -1.90
CA LYS A 169 18.85 -43.52 -1.16
C LYS A 169 19.96 -42.67 -0.50
N ASP A 170 20.31 -42.85 0.78
CA ASP A 170 20.33 -44.06 1.59
C ASP A 170 20.23 -43.76 3.11
N CYS A 171 19.97 -44.81 3.87
CA CYS A 171 19.54 -44.94 5.27
C CYS A 171 20.50 -44.51 6.40
N GLY A 172 19.95 -44.33 7.60
CA GLY A 172 20.71 -44.12 8.84
C GLY A 172 19.83 -43.85 10.06
N ASP A 173 19.49 -44.95 10.73
CA ASP A 173 18.66 -45.13 11.93
C ASP A 173 19.16 -44.37 13.18
N SER A 174 18.25 -43.84 14.00
CA SER A 174 18.43 -43.74 15.47
C SER A 174 17.15 -43.26 16.16
N ASP A 175 16.54 -44.17 16.90
CA ASP A 175 15.44 -43.98 17.83
C ASP A 175 15.79 -43.08 19.03
N CYS A 176 14.80 -42.33 19.53
CA CYS A 176 14.59 -42.21 20.98
C CYS A 176 13.12 -41.88 21.29
N GLU A 177 12.48 -42.81 22.00
CA GLU A 177 11.09 -42.79 22.44
C GLU A 177 10.82 -41.87 23.65
N SER A 178 9.62 -41.28 23.71
CA SER A 178 8.60 -41.57 24.75
C SER A 178 7.69 -40.38 25.07
N THR A 179 6.45 -40.49 24.56
CA THR A 179 5.17 -40.60 25.30
C THR A 179 4.84 -39.69 26.52
N ALA A 180 3.77 -38.91 26.32
CA ALA A 180 2.57 -38.75 27.16
C ALA A 180 2.55 -37.95 28.49
N SER A 181 1.67 -36.92 28.45
CA SER A 181 0.49 -36.68 29.31
C SER A 181 0.58 -35.96 30.66
N SER A 182 -0.31 -34.96 30.77
CA SER A 182 -1.09 -34.50 31.94
C SER A 182 -0.41 -33.78 33.09
N GLY A 183 -1.00 -32.65 33.51
CA GLY A 183 -0.84 -32.16 34.88
C GLY A 183 -1.26 -30.71 35.08
N LEU A 184 -2.43 -30.51 35.67
CA LEU A 184 -2.92 -29.25 36.23
C LEU A 184 -2.07 -28.82 37.45
N GLY A 185 -2.04 -27.51 37.76
CA GLY A 185 -2.05 -27.06 39.15
C GLY A 185 -1.02 -25.99 39.58
N LEU A 186 -1.57 -24.82 39.93
CA LEU A 186 -1.32 -24.02 41.17
C LEU A 186 0.04 -23.36 41.46
N SER A 187 -0.02 -22.01 41.43
CA SER A 187 0.52 -20.97 42.34
C SER A 187 1.56 -21.29 43.42
N CYS A 188 2.56 -20.41 43.56
CA CYS A 188 2.81 -19.65 44.79
C CYS A 188 3.72 -18.42 44.54
N ASP A 189 3.44 -17.37 45.30
CA ASP A 189 4.05 -16.03 45.35
C ASP A 189 5.34 -15.95 46.19
N THR A 190 5.92 -14.73 46.23
CA THR A 190 6.83 -14.12 47.23
C THR A 190 8.32 -14.51 47.15
N ASP A 191 9.32 -13.62 47.24
CA ASP A 191 9.49 -12.49 48.15
C ASP A 191 10.48 -11.40 47.66
N LEU A 192 10.28 -10.18 48.19
CA LEU A 192 11.21 -9.04 48.25
C LEU A 192 12.06 -9.10 49.55
N PRO A 193 13.12 -8.27 49.67
CA PRO A 193 13.19 -7.40 50.85
C PRO A 193 13.69 -5.96 50.60
N ARG A 194 12.92 -5.00 51.17
CA ARG A 194 13.24 -3.90 52.14
C ARG A 194 14.70 -3.42 52.32
N GLU A 195 15.03 -2.22 52.80
CA GLU A 195 14.44 -0.87 53.04
C GLU A 195 15.58 -0.06 53.73
N GLU A 196 15.69 1.26 53.51
CA GLU A 196 16.07 2.31 54.51
C GLU A 196 16.03 3.68 53.76
N GLN A 197 14.98 4.49 53.87
CA GLN A 197 14.59 5.46 54.91
C GLN A 197 15.60 6.58 55.24
N SER A 198 15.23 7.81 54.91
CA SER A 198 15.22 8.91 55.90
C SER A 198 14.20 9.99 55.52
N ALA A 199 13.37 10.37 56.50
CA ALA A 199 12.31 11.36 56.48
C ALA A 199 12.87 12.79 56.68
N GLN A 200 12.17 13.87 56.28
CA GLN A 200 11.30 14.75 57.10
C GLN A 200 11.25 16.11 56.34
N ALA A 201 10.29 17.03 56.43
CA ALA A 201 9.07 17.21 57.23
C ALA A 201 8.16 18.25 56.54
N SER A 202 6.94 18.32 57.06
CA SER A 202 5.74 19.05 56.67
C SER A 202 5.72 20.55 57.03
N GLY A 203 4.84 21.32 56.36
CA GLY A 203 4.32 22.64 56.79
C GLY A 203 3.35 23.20 55.74
N THR A 204 2.04 22.92 55.85
CA THR A 204 0.94 23.80 56.36
C THR A 204 0.70 25.11 55.59
N SER A 205 -0.27 25.05 54.66
CA SER A 205 -1.55 25.82 54.60
C SER A 205 -1.62 27.36 54.55
N GLU A 206 -2.58 27.83 53.71
CA GLU A 206 -3.30 29.13 53.66
C GLU A 206 -2.50 30.32 53.07
N ASP A 207 -3.03 31.31 52.32
CA ASP A 207 -4.37 31.82 52.04
C ASP A 207 -4.31 32.80 50.80
N GLU A 208 -5.48 33.31 50.39
CA GLU A 208 -5.97 34.10 49.23
C GLU A 208 -5.21 35.33 48.64
N PRO A 209 -5.71 35.87 47.49
CA PRO A 209 -5.07 36.88 46.64
C PRO A 209 -5.51 38.33 46.91
N ARG A 210 -4.78 39.26 46.27
CA ARG A 210 -5.29 40.54 45.76
C ARG A 210 -4.64 40.88 44.43
#